data_AF-A0AA42Z7F6-F1
#
_entry.id   AF-A0AA42Z7F6-F1
#
_cell.length_a   1.000
_cell.length_b   1.000
_cell.length_c   1.000
_cell.angle_alpha   90.00
_cell.angle_beta   90.00
_cell.angle_gamma   90.00
#
_symmetry.space_group_name_H-M   'P 1'
#
loop_
_entity.id
_entity.type
_entity.pdbx_description
1 polymer ?
#
loop_
_entity_poly.entity_id
_entity_poly.type
_entity_poly.pdbx_seq_one_letter_code
_entity_poly.pdbx_strand_id
1 'polypeptide(L)'
;MRKKADITLIFACLFTLMNLVAQKGEDKARAKALSASQDLTYEATDDLVENDFVSAEAKYRRAISKSDSNAVAPYNLGNSYYNRESFGEAFGRYKMAGERAAEKPKKHKAFHNMGNVFMKKKEYAKAVEAYKNALRNNPGDEETRYNLALAKKMLEEDKQNQNQDDKQDQKDQKEKNEDQQSQGGDDEDQQDQQDKEEQKEGDDKQEEQNKKDEGEDQKDQQPKDQKEKPQPRPNQLSEQQIKNLLEAMQNEEKKVQEKMEAKKIKGPRIKNEKDW
;
A
#
# COMPACT_ATOMS: atom_id res chain seq x y z
N MET A 1 -34.03 16.09 56.51
CA MET A 1 -33.05 15.99 55.41
C MET A 1 -32.69 14.54 55.03
N ARG A 2 -32.45 13.62 55.99
CA ARG A 2 -32.12 12.20 55.72
C ARG A 2 -33.10 11.47 54.77
N LYS A 3 -34.41 11.48 55.04
CA LYS A 3 -35.43 10.80 54.21
C LYS A 3 -35.44 11.20 52.73
N LYS A 4 -35.11 12.45 52.39
CA LYS A 4 -35.02 12.90 50.99
C LYS A 4 -33.76 12.36 50.31
N ALA A 5 -32.64 12.29 51.03
CA ALA A 5 -31.40 11.70 50.53
C ALA A 5 -31.54 10.19 50.30
N ASP A 6 -32.27 9.49 51.18
CA ASP A 6 -32.52 8.05 51.06
C ASP A 6 -33.37 7.72 49.83
N ILE A 7 -34.40 8.54 49.54
CA ILE A 7 -35.25 8.38 48.35
C ILE A 7 -34.44 8.64 47.07
N THR A 8 -33.63 9.69 47.03
CA THR A 8 -32.77 10.00 45.86
C THR A 8 -31.74 8.89 45.60
N LEU A 9 -31.17 8.30 46.66
CA LEU A 9 -30.23 7.18 46.54
C LEU A 9 -30.91 5.92 45.98
N ILE A 10 -32.12 5.61 46.43
CA ILE A 10 -32.91 4.48 45.90
C ILE A 10 -33.23 4.68 44.42
N PHE A 11 -33.64 5.88 44.00
CA PHE A 11 -33.89 6.18 42.59
C PHE A 11 -32.62 6.08 41.74
N ALA A 12 -31.47 6.56 42.25
CA ALA A 12 -30.20 6.41 41.56
C ALA A 12 -29.80 4.93 41.40
N CYS A 13 -29.97 4.11 42.43
CA CYS A 13 -29.72 2.66 42.36
C CYS A 13 -30.67 1.93 41.41
N LEU A 14 -31.95 2.29 41.37
CA LEU A 14 -32.91 1.72 40.42
C LEU A 14 -32.56 2.10 38.98
N PHE A 15 -32.16 3.37 38.74
CA PHE A 15 -31.75 3.83 37.43
C PHE A 15 -30.47 3.11 36.95
N THR A 16 -29.45 2.95 37.80
CA THR A 16 -28.24 2.20 37.42
C THR A 16 -28.54 0.73 37.16
N LEU A 17 -29.41 0.09 37.94
CA LEU A 17 -29.83 -1.30 37.72
C LEU A 17 -30.58 -1.47 36.39
N MET A 18 -31.49 -0.55 36.06
CA MET A 18 -32.20 -0.54 34.77
C MET A 18 -31.22 -0.40 33.59
N ASN A 19 -30.25 0.52 33.68
CA ASN A 19 -29.21 0.67 32.66
C ASN A 19 -28.38 -0.60 32.49
N LEU A 20 -27.99 -1.26 33.59
CA LEU A 20 -27.23 -2.51 33.54
C LEU A 20 -28.00 -3.65 32.87
N VAL A 21 -29.30 -3.79 33.17
CA VAL A 21 -30.17 -4.80 32.54
C VAL A 21 -30.34 -4.51 31.05
N ALA A 22 -30.55 -3.26 30.66
CA ALA A 22 -30.62 -2.84 29.26
C ALA A 22 -29.32 -3.15 28.50
N GLN A 23 -28.17 -2.79 29.07
CA GLN A 23 -26.85 -3.07 28.51
C GLN A 23 -26.63 -4.58 28.29
N LYS A 24 -26.99 -5.41 29.28
CA LYS A 24 -26.89 -6.87 29.16
C LYS A 24 -27.76 -7.44 28.03
N GLY A 25 -28.93 -6.84 27.79
CA GLY A 25 -29.80 -7.19 26.66
C GLY A 25 -29.15 -6.86 25.32
N GLU A 26 -28.57 -5.67 25.19
CA GLU A 26 -27.84 -5.25 23.99
C GLU A 26 -26.62 -6.14 23.71
N ASP A 27 -25.82 -6.46 24.74
CA ASP A 27 -24.62 -7.29 24.58
C ASP A 27 -24.98 -8.69 24.07
N LYS A 28 -26.08 -9.27 24.56
CA LYS A 28 -26.60 -10.55 24.05
C LYS A 28 -27.03 -10.44 22.58
N ALA A 29 -27.69 -9.35 22.20
CA ALA A 29 -28.10 -9.12 20.81
C ALA A 29 -26.88 -8.94 19.89
N ARG A 30 -25.87 -8.17 20.32
CA ARG A 30 -24.60 -7.97 19.61
C ARG A 30 -23.84 -9.28 19.44
N ALA A 31 -23.79 -10.13 20.46
CA ALA A 31 -23.16 -11.45 20.39
C ALA A 31 -23.87 -12.37 19.37
N LYS A 32 -25.21 -12.40 19.38
CA LYS A 32 -25.98 -13.16 18.38
C LYS A 32 -25.76 -12.64 16.96
N ALA A 33 -25.73 -11.33 16.79
CA ALA A 33 -25.49 -10.68 15.51
C ALA A 33 -24.06 -10.94 14.99
N LEU A 34 -23.07 -10.96 15.88
CA LEU A 34 -21.70 -11.35 15.58
C LEU A 34 -21.62 -12.81 15.15
N SER A 35 -22.25 -13.73 15.88
CA SER A 35 -22.31 -15.16 15.50
C SER A 35 -22.89 -15.34 14.10
N ALA A 36 -24.07 -14.78 13.83
CA ALA A 36 -24.70 -14.89 12.51
C ALA A 36 -23.86 -14.24 11.39
N SER A 37 -23.11 -13.18 11.70
CA SER A 37 -22.16 -12.56 10.78
C SER A 37 -20.98 -13.51 10.48
N GLN A 38 -20.47 -14.23 11.48
CA GLN A 38 -19.37 -15.19 11.33
C GLN A 38 -19.80 -16.41 10.51
N ASP A 39 -21.01 -16.93 10.75
CA ASP A 39 -21.55 -18.06 9.98
C ASP A 39 -21.65 -17.71 8.48
N LEU A 40 -22.23 -16.55 8.15
CA LEU A 40 -22.27 -16.05 6.77
C LEU A 40 -20.88 -15.80 6.19
N THR A 41 -19.90 -15.40 7.01
CA THR A 41 -18.51 -15.21 6.56
C THR A 41 -17.88 -16.54 6.18
N TYR A 42 -18.17 -17.60 6.93
CA TYR A 42 -17.70 -18.95 6.65
C TYR A 42 -18.32 -19.47 5.35
N GLU A 43 -19.64 -19.42 5.21
CA GLU A 43 -20.34 -19.82 3.98
C GLU A 43 -19.83 -19.04 2.75
N ALA A 44 -19.62 -17.73 2.88
CA ALA A 44 -19.06 -16.92 1.78
C ALA A 44 -17.65 -17.35 1.40
N THR A 45 -16.86 -17.83 2.35
CA THR A 45 -15.50 -18.30 2.10
C THR A 45 -15.53 -19.66 1.37
N ASP A 46 -16.49 -20.50 1.69
CA ASP A 46 -16.74 -21.77 1.00
C ASP A 46 -17.15 -21.55 -0.46
N ASP A 47 -18.11 -20.66 -0.72
CA ASP A 47 -18.50 -20.26 -2.08
C ASP A 47 -17.30 -19.79 -2.94
N LEU A 48 -16.34 -19.07 -2.35
CA LEU A 48 -15.13 -18.65 -3.07
C LEU A 48 -14.21 -19.81 -3.43
N VAL A 49 -14.14 -20.85 -2.61
CA VAL A 49 -13.38 -22.07 -2.92
C VAL A 49 -14.00 -22.78 -4.11
N GLU A 50 -15.32 -22.72 -4.25
CA GLU A 50 -16.07 -23.20 -5.42
C GLU A 50 -16.02 -22.22 -6.62
N ASN A 51 -15.27 -21.12 -6.50
CA ASN A 51 -15.13 -20.05 -7.50
C ASN A 51 -16.44 -19.30 -7.82
N ASP A 52 -17.45 -19.38 -6.95
CA ASP A 52 -18.67 -18.59 -7.04
C ASP A 52 -18.52 -17.24 -6.31
N PHE A 53 -17.88 -16.29 -6.99
CA PHE A 53 -17.66 -14.95 -6.45
C PHE A 53 -18.96 -14.19 -6.17
N VAL A 54 -20.01 -14.39 -6.98
CA VAL A 54 -21.25 -13.60 -6.86
C VAL A 54 -22.00 -13.99 -5.59
N SER A 55 -22.15 -15.30 -5.35
CA SER A 55 -22.76 -15.81 -4.11
C SER A 55 -21.91 -15.43 -2.89
N ALA A 56 -20.59 -15.58 -2.98
CA ALA A 56 -19.68 -15.18 -1.92
C ALA A 56 -19.80 -13.69 -1.57
N GLU A 57 -19.77 -12.80 -2.58
CA GLU A 57 -19.91 -11.36 -2.37
C GLU A 57 -21.22 -11.03 -1.66
N ALA A 58 -22.34 -11.62 -2.12
CA ALA A 58 -23.64 -11.40 -1.52
C ALA A 58 -23.65 -11.83 -0.03
N LYS A 59 -23.09 -13.00 0.28
CA LYS A 59 -22.98 -13.50 1.66
C LYS A 59 -22.05 -12.64 2.52
N TYR A 60 -20.89 -12.20 2.03
CA TYR A 60 -20.03 -11.27 2.76
C TYR A 60 -20.71 -9.92 3.02
N ARG A 61 -21.43 -9.37 2.05
CA ARG A 61 -22.17 -8.10 2.26
C ARG A 61 -23.25 -8.27 3.31
N ARG A 62 -23.96 -9.40 3.32
CA ARG A 62 -24.90 -9.75 4.40
C ARG A 62 -24.18 -9.89 5.74
N ALA A 63 -23.05 -10.59 5.81
CA ALA A 63 -22.25 -10.71 7.02
C ALA A 63 -21.82 -9.34 7.58
N ILE A 64 -21.31 -8.45 6.72
CA ILE A 64 -20.90 -7.07 7.06
C ILE A 64 -22.05 -6.27 7.65
N SER A 65 -23.28 -6.45 7.13
CA SER A 65 -24.49 -5.77 7.60
C SER A 65 -25.00 -6.29 8.95
N LYS A 66 -24.66 -7.53 9.32
CA LYS A 66 -25.13 -8.15 10.57
C LYS A 66 -24.35 -7.68 11.79
N SER A 67 -23.07 -7.38 11.66
CA SER A 67 -22.24 -6.99 12.81
C SER A 67 -21.13 -6.02 12.42
N ASP A 68 -21.03 -4.93 13.16
CA ASP A 68 -19.90 -4.00 13.08
C ASP A 68 -18.66 -4.51 13.83
N SER A 69 -18.77 -5.56 14.64
CA SER A 69 -17.63 -6.17 15.33
C SER A 69 -16.92 -7.24 14.50
N ASN A 70 -17.53 -7.69 13.40
CA ASN A 70 -16.89 -8.65 12.51
C ASN A 70 -15.98 -7.94 11.50
N ALA A 71 -14.69 -7.87 11.84
CA ALA A 71 -13.64 -7.38 10.95
C ALA A 71 -13.20 -8.40 9.89
N VAL A 72 -13.54 -9.68 10.05
CA VAL A 72 -13.10 -10.76 9.13
C VAL A 72 -13.87 -10.72 7.82
N ALA A 73 -15.19 -10.50 7.87
CA ALA A 73 -16.02 -10.40 6.66
C ALA A 73 -15.53 -9.33 5.66
N PRO A 74 -15.34 -8.04 6.06
CA PRO A 74 -14.81 -7.05 5.14
C PRO A 74 -13.36 -7.35 4.72
N TYR A 75 -12.53 -7.93 5.60
CA TYR A 75 -11.16 -8.31 5.24
C TYR A 75 -11.15 -9.36 4.11
N ASN A 76 -11.92 -10.44 4.26
CA ASN A 76 -11.98 -11.52 3.27
C ASN A 76 -12.55 -11.04 1.94
N LEU A 77 -13.65 -10.26 1.98
CA LEU A 77 -14.20 -9.66 0.76
C LEU A 77 -13.20 -8.71 0.08
N GLY A 78 -12.39 -7.99 0.86
CA GLY A 78 -11.28 -7.19 0.36
C GLY A 78 -10.24 -8.03 -0.39
N ASN A 79 -9.89 -9.20 0.12
CA ASN A 79 -9.00 -10.15 -0.57
C ASN A 79 -9.59 -10.60 -1.91
N SER A 80 -10.88 -10.91 -1.94
CA SER A 80 -11.57 -11.33 -3.16
C SER A 80 -11.56 -10.24 -4.22
N TYR A 81 -11.88 -8.99 -3.84
CA TYR A 81 -11.77 -7.86 -4.77
C TYR A 81 -10.32 -7.61 -5.23
N TYR A 82 -9.34 -7.74 -4.33
CA TYR A 82 -7.93 -7.57 -4.67
C TYR A 82 -7.45 -8.60 -5.70
N ASN A 83 -7.83 -9.87 -5.52
CA ASN A 83 -7.49 -10.95 -6.44
C ASN A 83 -8.14 -10.77 -7.82
N ARG A 84 -9.28 -10.08 -7.87
CA ARG A 84 -9.98 -9.68 -9.10
C ARG A 84 -9.55 -8.31 -9.62
N GLU A 85 -8.45 -7.76 -9.09
CA GLU A 85 -7.88 -6.46 -9.47
C GLU A 85 -8.83 -5.25 -9.31
N SER A 86 -9.92 -5.44 -8.55
CA SER A 86 -10.88 -4.39 -8.18
C SER A 86 -10.33 -3.61 -6.98
N PHE A 87 -9.26 -2.87 -7.21
CA PHE A 87 -8.44 -2.28 -6.15
C PHE A 87 -9.17 -1.20 -5.33
N GLY A 88 -10.12 -0.47 -5.93
CA GLY A 88 -10.90 0.55 -5.22
C GLY A 88 -11.82 -0.07 -4.16
N GLU A 89 -12.54 -1.12 -4.56
CA GLU A 89 -13.41 -1.92 -3.71
C GLU A 89 -12.59 -2.62 -2.63
N ALA A 90 -11.47 -3.24 -3.00
CA ALA A 90 -10.55 -3.87 -2.06
C ALA A 90 -10.10 -2.89 -0.97
N PHE A 91 -9.66 -1.68 -1.34
CA PHE A 91 -9.27 -0.63 -0.39
C PHE A 91 -10.40 -0.30 0.58
N GLY A 92 -11.61 -0.06 0.06
CA GLY A 92 -12.76 0.28 0.89
C GLY A 92 -13.08 -0.81 1.93
N ARG A 93 -12.96 -2.08 1.53
CA ARG A 93 -13.17 -3.23 2.41
C ARG A 93 -12.04 -3.41 3.43
N TYR A 94 -10.78 -3.24 3.05
CA TYR A 94 -9.68 -3.29 4.03
C TYR A 94 -9.74 -2.14 5.03
N LYS A 95 -10.08 -0.92 4.60
CA LYS A 95 -10.28 0.22 5.50
C LYS A 95 -11.34 -0.09 6.56
N MET A 96 -12.50 -0.60 6.11
CA MET A 96 -13.57 -1.03 7.02
C MET A 96 -13.12 -2.13 7.98
N ALA A 97 -12.33 -3.11 7.51
CA ALA A 97 -11.78 -4.16 8.37
C ALA A 97 -10.84 -3.59 9.44
N GLY A 98 -9.98 -2.63 9.09
CA GLY A 98 -9.08 -1.96 10.02
C GLY A 98 -9.81 -1.13 11.08
N GLU A 99 -10.91 -0.46 10.69
CA GLU A 99 -11.76 0.32 11.61
C GLU A 99 -12.53 -0.57 12.59
N ARG A 100 -13.02 -1.73 12.13
CA ARG A 100 -13.77 -2.70 12.96
C ARG A 100 -12.89 -3.59 13.82
N ALA A 101 -11.61 -3.71 13.49
CA ALA A 101 -10.68 -4.56 14.22
C ALA A 101 -10.40 -3.98 15.61
N ALA A 102 -10.72 -4.73 16.67
CA ALA A 102 -10.27 -4.41 18.03
C ALA A 102 -8.78 -4.74 18.22
N GLU A 103 -8.37 -5.90 17.70
CA GLU A 103 -7.05 -6.48 17.94
C GLU A 103 -5.97 -5.95 16.99
N LYS A 104 -4.79 -5.64 17.53
CA LYS A 104 -3.64 -5.17 16.75
C LYS A 104 -3.29 -6.09 15.58
N PRO A 105 -3.23 -7.43 15.72
CA PRO A 105 -2.95 -8.31 14.58
C PRO A 105 -3.93 -8.17 13.41
N LYS A 106 -5.22 -7.92 13.69
CA LYS A 106 -6.23 -7.72 12.64
C LYS A 106 -6.07 -6.35 11.97
N LYS A 107 -5.80 -5.29 12.75
CA LYS A 107 -5.46 -3.96 12.21
C LYS A 107 -4.24 -4.02 11.30
N HIS A 108 -3.18 -4.71 11.75
CA HIS A 108 -1.97 -4.93 10.98
C HIS A 108 -2.27 -5.50 9.59
N LYS A 109 -2.98 -6.63 9.52
CA LYS A 109 -3.35 -7.27 8.25
C LYS A 109 -4.13 -6.35 7.33
N ALA A 110 -5.10 -5.60 7.86
CA ALA A 110 -5.88 -4.64 7.08
C ALA A 110 -5.00 -3.53 6.49
N PHE A 111 -4.14 -2.90 7.30
CA PHE A 111 -3.23 -1.84 6.82
C PHE A 111 -2.17 -2.37 5.85
N HIS A 112 -1.67 -3.58 6.05
CA HIS A 112 -0.75 -4.23 5.13
C HIS A 112 -1.39 -4.36 3.74
N ASN A 113 -2.61 -4.90 3.68
CA ASN A 113 -3.32 -5.08 2.42
C ASN A 113 -3.75 -3.76 1.76
N MET A 114 -4.03 -2.71 2.55
CA MET A 114 -4.18 -1.35 2.00
C MET A 114 -2.89 -0.86 1.32
N GLY A 115 -1.73 -1.17 1.92
CA GLY A 115 -0.43 -0.91 1.29
C GLY A 115 -0.27 -1.65 -0.02
N ASN A 116 -0.63 -2.94 -0.07
CA ASN A 116 -0.59 -3.75 -1.29
C ASN A 116 -1.49 -3.17 -2.39
N VAL A 117 -2.69 -2.71 -2.03
CA VAL A 117 -3.59 -2.00 -2.95
C VAL A 117 -2.90 -0.75 -3.52
N PHE A 118 -2.32 0.09 -2.68
CA PHE A 118 -1.64 1.30 -3.15
C PHE A 118 -0.41 0.98 -4.02
N MET A 119 0.33 -0.09 -3.72
CA MET A 119 1.42 -0.56 -4.58
C MET A 119 0.92 -0.95 -5.97
N LYS A 120 -0.21 -1.66 -6.07
CA LYS A 120 -0.81 -2.03 -7.36
C LYS A 120 -1.29 -0.82 -8.16
N LYS A 121 -1.81 0.19 -7.47
CA LYS A 121 -2.22 1.46 -8.08
C LYS A 121 -1.05 2.42 -8.36
N LYS A 122 0.19 2.03 -8.03
CA LYS A 122 1.40 2.88 -8.09
C LYS A 122 1.31 4.16 -7.23
N GLU A 123 0.41 4.18 -6.24
CA GLU A 123 0.26 5.28 -5.29
C GLU A 123 1.28 5.13 -4.14
N TYR A 124 2.57 5.13 -4.48
CA TYR A 124 3.65 4.68 -3.59
C TYR A 124 3.74 5.46 -2.26
N ALA A 125 3.47 6.77 -2.28
CA ALA A 125 3.42 7.58 -1.06
C ALA A 125 2.36 7.09 -0.06
N LYS A 126 1.18 6.67 -0.56
CA LYS A 126 0.12 6.12 0.30
C LYS A 126 0.43 4.70 0.74
N ALA A 127 1.10 3.91 -0.10
CA ALA A 127 1.60 2.58 0.28
C ALA A 127 2.56 2.65 1.47
N VAL A 128 3.52 3.59 1.43
CA VAL A 128 4.46 3.84 2.53
C VAL A 128 3.73 4.12 3.85
N GLU A 129 2.71 4.99 3.85
CA GLU A 129 1.96 5.29 5.08
C GLU A 129 1.10 4.11 5.56
N ALA A 130 0.50 3.35 4.64
CA ALA A 130 -0.25 2.15 4.99
C ALA A 130 0.64 1.08 5.64
N TYR A 131 1.81 0.78 5.06
CA TYR A 131 2.74 -0.17 5.65
C TYR A 131 3.33 0.31 6.99
N LYS A 132 3.58 1.62 7.16
CA LYS A 132 3.95 2.18 8.46
C LYS A 132 2.85 1.95 9.50
N ASN A 133 1.58 2.14 9.15
CA ASN A 133 0.45 1.84 10.03
C ASN A 133 0.34 0.35 10.37
N ALA A 134 0.64 -0.52 9.40
CA ALA A 134 0.70 -1.96 9.64
C ALA A 134 1.79 -2.31 10.66
N LEU A 135 3.01 -1.76 10.51
CA LEU A 135 4.13 -2.00 11.44
C LEU A 135 3.90 -1.40 12.84
N ARG A 136 3.13 -0.31 12.96
CA ARG A 136 2.70 0.20 14.29
C ARG A 136 1.86 -0.83 15.06
N ASN A 137 1.17 -1.72 14.36
CA ASN A 137 0.33 -2.76 14.95
C ASN A 137 1.06 -4.11 15.11
N ASN A 138 2.01 -4.42 14.22
CA ASN A 138 2.92 -5.56 14.36
C ASN A 138 4.34 -5.15 13.92
N PRO A 139 5.20 -4.71 14.84
CA PRO A 139 6.54 -4.23 14.49
C PRO A 139 7.47 -5.31 13.93
N GLY A 140 7.23 -6.58 14.25
CA GLY A 140 8.09 -7.71 13.86
C GLY A 140 7.74 -8.36 12.52
N ASP A 141 6.84 -7.77 11.74
CA ASP A 141 6.43 -8.34 10.45
C ASP A 141 7.45 -8.03 9.35
N GLU A 142 8.30 -9.00 9.02
CA GLU A 142 9.36 -8.83 8.02
C GLU A 142 8.80 -8.62 6.60
N GLU A 143 7.66 -9.24 6.27
CA GLU A 143 7.00 -9.05 4.97
C GLU A 143 6.57 -7.59 4.77
N THR A 144 5.92 -7.00 5.76
CA THR A 144 5.54 -5.58 5.73
C THR A 144 6.75 -4.66 5.70
N ARG A 145 7.85 -4.99 6.40
CA ARG A 145 9.09 -4.20 6.34
C ARG A 145 9.70 -4.24 4.94
N TYR A 146 9.74 -5.42 4.32
CA TYR A 146 10.17 -5.60 2.94
C TYR A 146 9.31 -4.77 1.99
N ASN A 147 7.98 -4.85 2.11
CA ASN A 147 7.06 -4.10 1.26
C ASN A 147 7.17 -2.58 1.48
N LEU A 148 7.41 -2.12 2.71
CA LEU A 148 7.69 -0.71 3.00
C LEU A 148 8.98 -0.23 2.33
N ALA A 149 10.05 -1.02 2.40
CA ALA A 149 11.32 -0.72 1.76
C ALA A 149 11.15 -0.60 0.23
N LEU A 150 10.45 -1.57 -0.37
CA LEU A 150 10.11 -1.54 -1.78
C LEU A 150 9.29 -0.30 -2.14
N ALA A 151 8.22 0.01 -1.39
CA ALA A 151 7.36 1.17 -1.61
C ALA A 151 8.15 2.50 -1.57
N LYS A 152 9.09 2.64 -0.63
CA LYS A 152 9.96 3.83 -0.55
C LYS A 152 10.86 3.97 -1.77
N LYS A 153 11.41 2.87 -2.28
CA LYS A 153 12.25 2.92 -3.47
C LYS A 153 11.43 3.30 -4.71
N MET A 154 10.28 2.66 -4.90
CA MET A 154 9.39 2.99 -6.02
C MET A 154 8.95 4.47 -5.98
N LEU A 155 8.72 5.02 -4.78
CA LEU A 155 8.41 6.44 -4.61
C LEU A 155 9.59 7.36 -5.00
N GLU A 156 10.83 6.94 -4.73
CA GLU A 156 12.02 7.70 -5.13
C GLU A 156 12.22 7.68 -6.65
N GLU A 157 12.07 6.50 -7.27
CA GLU A 157 12.14 6.33 -8.72
C GLU A 157 11.05 7.14 -9.44
N ASP A 158 9.81 7.12 -8.94
CA ASP A 158 8.69 7.89 -9.48
C ASP A 158 8.97 9.40 -9.47
N LYS A 159 9.59 9.91 -8.42
CA LYS A 159 10.02 11.33 -8.34
C LYS A 159 11.17 11.66 -9.28
N GLN A 160 12.12 10.74 -9.46
CA GLN A 160 13.26 10.97 -10.36
C GLN A 160 12.83 11.03 -11.82
N ASN A 161 11.89 10.18 -12.23
CA ASN A 161 11.34 10.20 -13.58
C ASN A 161 10.60 11.52 -13.87
N GLN A 162 9.76 11.98 -12.94
CA GLN A 162 9.07 13.28 -13.09
C GLN A 162 10.06 14.45 -13.24
N ASN A 163 11.16 14.44 -12.48
CA ASN A 163 12.20 15.48 -12.57
C ASN A 163 13.04 15.41 -13.86
N GLN A 164 13.07 14.28 -14.56
CA GLN A 164 13.74 14.13 -15.86
C GLN A 164 12.85 14.63 -16.99
N ASP A 165 11.55 14.32 -16.95
CA ASP A 165 10.57 14.83 -17.91
C ASP A 165 10.52 16.39 -17.88
N ASP A 166 10.50 16.99 -16.68
CA ASP A 166 10.54 18.45 -16.51
C ASP A 166 11.83 19.12 -17.07
N LYS A 167 12.94 18.37 -17.10
CA LYS A 167 14.22 18.86 -17.67
C LYS A 167 14.27 18.73 -19.19
N GLN A 168 13.54 17.78 -19.76
CA GLN A 168 13.48 17.58 -21.20
C GLN A 168 12.56 18.64 -21.84
N ASP A 169 11.44 18.96 -21.20
CA ASP A 169 10.55 20.06 -21.63
C ASP A 169 11.24 21.45 -21.57
N GLN A 170 12.18 21.66 -20.64
CA GLN A 170 13.00 22.89 -20.61
C GLN A 170 14.09 22.94 -21.68
N LYS A 171 14.57 21.80 -22.19
CA LYS A 171 15.52 21.76 -23.30
C LYS A 171 14.82 22.04 -24.65
N ASP A 172 13.63 21.49 -24.85
CA ASP A 172 12.84 21.71 -26.06
C ASP A 172 12.32 23.15 -26.17
N GLN A 173 12.11 23.85 -25.05
CA GLN A 173 11.84 25.28 -25.03
C GLN A 173 13.06 26.17 -25.28
N LYS A 174 14.29 25.67 -25.06
CA LYS A 174 15.52 26.38 -25.40
C LYS A 174 15.87 26.25 -26.89
N GLU A 175 15.68 25.07 -27.47
CA GLU A 175 15.90 24.88 -28.92
C GLU A 175 14.90 25.66 -29.78
N LYS A 176 13.66 25.87 -29.31
CA LYS A 176 12.70 26.75 -30.00
C LYS A 176 13.01 28.25 -29.95
N ASN A 177 13.88 28.71 -29.04
CA ASN A 177 14.29 30.11 -28.96
C ASN A 177 15.57 30.41 -29.75
N GLU A 178 16.41 29.41 -30.05
CA GLU A 178 17.59 29.59 -30.90
C GLU A 178 17.23 29.61 -32.40
N ASP A 179 16.14 28.96 -32.83
CA ASP A 179 15.64 29.02 -34.21
C ASP A 179 14.97 30.35 -34.60
N GLN A 180 14.62 31.22 -33.64
CA GLN A 180 14.06 32.55 -33.93
C GLN A 180 15.12 33.67 -34.05
N GLN A 181 16.40 33.39 -33.80
CA GLN A 181 17.48 34.38 -33.97
C GLN A 181 18.33 34.18 -35.25
N SER A 182 18.03 33.18 -36.08
CA SER A 182 18.80 32.90 -37.31
C SER A 182 18.12 33.35 -38.62
N GLN A 183 16.99 34.08 -38.56
CA GLN A 183 16.36 34.68 -39.74
C GLN A 183 16.52 36.20 -39.73
N GLY A 184 17.72 36.68 -40.07
CA GLY A 184 17.96 38.09 -40.31
C GLY A 184 19.39 38.39 -40.77
N GLY A 185 19.59 38.46 -42.09
CA GLY A 185 20.82 38.89 -42.78
C GLY A 185 21.79 37.73 -43.01
N ASP A 186 22.39 37.51 -44.18
CA ASP A 186 22.68 38.41 -45.30
C ASP A 186 22.86 37.63 -46.61
N ASP A 187 22.62 38.35 -47.71
CA ASP A 187 22.94 38.06 -49.10
C ASP A 187 24.46 37.97 -49.37
N GLU A 188 24.78 37.23 -50.46
CA GLU A 188 25.97 37.34 -51.34
C GLU A 188 27.38 37.20 -50.70
N ASP A 189 28.21 36.24 -51.13
CA ASP A 189 29.04 36.32 -52.34
C ASP A 189 30.05 35.14 -52.44
N GLN A 190 30.75 35.12 -53.57
CA GLN A 190 31.51 34.07 -54.27
C GLN A 190 32.80 33.42 -53.67
N GLN A 191 33.12 32.27 -54.30
CA GLN A 191 34.41 31.80 -54.86
C GLN A 191 35.44 30.99 -54.03
N ASP A 192 35.62 29.74 -54.53
CA ASP A 192 36.84 29.08 -55.02
C ASP A 192 38.00 28.61 -54.11
N GLN A 193 38.44 27.37 -54.45
CA GLN A 193 39.77 26.73 -54.27
C GLN A 193 40.24 26.37 -52.85
N GLN A 194 41.08 25.36 -52.60
CA GLN A 194 41.40 24.07 -53.22
C GLN A 194 42.26 23.32 -52.15
N ASP A 195 42.21 21.99 -52.19
CA ASP A 195 43.30 21.04 -51.89
C ASP A 195 43.72 20.58 -50.47
N LYS A 196 43.86 19.24 -50.43
CA LYS A 196 44.67 18.30 -49.61
C LYS A 196 43.98 17.61 -48.43
N GLU A 197 43.62 16.32 -48.56
CA GLU A 197 44.50 15.11 -48.41
C GLU A 197 45.05 15.03 -46.98
N GLU A 198 44.98 13.97 -46.17
CA GLU A 198 44.76 12.51 -46.19
C GLU A 198 44.50 12.15 -44.69
N GLN A 199 43.77 11.12 -44.24
CA GLN A 199 43.95 9.66 -44.25
C GLN A 199 42.64 9.08 -43.65
N LYS A 200 41.91 8.11 -44.24
CA LYS A 200 42.10 6.63 -44.14
C LYS A 200 42.42 6.17 -42.71
N GLU A 201 41.75 5.23 -42.05
CA GLU A 201 41.01 3.99 -42.38
C GLU A 201 40.01 3.75 -41.22
N GLY A 202 38.96 2.95 -41.29
CA GLY A 202 38.47 1.95 -42.25
C GLY A 202 37.30 1.21 -41.57
N ASP A 203 36.39 0.72 -42.43
CA ASP A 203 35.58 -0.50 -42.37
C ASP A 203 35.06 -1.03 -40.99
N ASP A 204 33.82 -1.50 -40.86
CA ASP A 204 33.11 -2.30 -41.85
C ASP A 204 31.60 -2.34 -41.60
N LYS A 205 30.88 -2.56 -42.70
CA LYS A 205 29.43 -2.79 -42.78
C LYS A 205 29.09 -4.24 -42.49
N GLN A 206 27.86 -4.49 -42.03
CA GLN A 206 26.96 -5.58 -42.48
C GLN A 206 25.64 -5.40 -41.70
N GLU A 207 24.57 -4.87 -42.31
CA GLU A 207 23.55 -5.59 -43.10
C GLU A 207 23.18 -6.96 -42.48
N GLU A 208 22.03 -7.06 -41.82
CA GLU A 208 20.67 -7.28 -42.36
C GLU A 208 20.34 -8.78 -42.28
N GLN A 209 19.24 -9.14 -41.60
CA GLN A 209 18.19 -10.00 -42.19
C GLN A 209 17.05 -10.30 -41.21
N ASN A 210 15.85 -9.97 -41.69
CA ASN A 210 14.54 -10.42 -41.25
C ASN A 210 14.41 -11.96 -41.23
N LYS A 211 13.52 -12.48 -40.38
CA LYS A 211 12.41 -13.35 -40.82
C LYS A 211 11.36 -13.58 -39.72
N LYS A 212 10.10 -13.38 -40.13
CA LYS A 212 8.87 -13.89 -39.52
C LYS A 212 8.81 -15.41 -39.65
N ASP A 213 8.14 -16.11 -38.72
CA ASP A 213 6.97 -16.92 -39.09
C ASP A 213 6.16 -17.41 -37.88
N GLU A 214 4.87 -17.59 -38.14
CA GLU A 214 3.80 -18.06 -37.26
C GLU A 214 3.81 -19.59 -37.09
N GLY A 215 3.09 -20.09 -36.08
CA GLY A 215 2.77 -21.51 -35.93
C GLY A 215 1.92 -21.80 -34.68
N GLU A 216 0.63 -22.02 -34.90
CA GLU A 216 -0.34 -22.60 -33.94
C GLU A 216 -0.07 -24.10 -33.73
N ASP A 217 -0.31 -24.63 -32.51
CA ASP A 217 -1.12 -25.86 -32.35
C ASP A 217 -1.51 -26.16 -30.89
N GLN A 218 -2.65 -26.82 -30.73
CA GLN A 218 -3.43 -27.01 -29.51
C GLN A 218 -3.14 -28.32 -28.73
N LYS A 219 -3.43 -28.24 -27.41
CA LYS A 219 -4.18 -29.19 -26.55
C LYS A 219 -3.51 -30.34 -25.74
N ASP A 220 -3.98 -30.34 -24.48
CA ASP A 220 -4.26 -31.41 -23.49
C ASP A 220 -3.11 -32.08 -22.71
N GLN A 221 -2.99 -31.73 -21.41
CA GLN A 221 -3.16 -32.66 -20.26
C GLN A 221 -3.18 -31.96 -18.87
N GLN A 222 -3.95 -32.57 -17.96
CA GLN A 222 -4.38 -32.20 -16.60
C GLN A 222 -3.31 -31.79 -15.55
N PRO A 223 -3.72 -31.16 -14.41
CA PRO A 223 -2.85 -30.39 -13.53
C PRO A 223 -2.07 -31.29 -12.57
N LYS A 224 -0.77 -31.06 -12.47
CA LYS A 224 0.05 -31.53 -11.34
C LYS A 224 0.56 -30.33 -10.57
N ASP A 225 0.26 -30.34 -9.28
CA ASP A 225 0.77 -29.43 -8.26
C ASP A 225 2.28 -29.18 -8.43
N GLN A 226 2.62 -28.01 -8.97
CA GLN A 226 3.93 -27.42 -8.79
C GLN A 226 3.72 -26.04 -8.17
N LYS A 227 4.27 -25.88 -6.96
CA LYS A 227 4.57 -24.58 -6.39
C LYS A 227 5.46 -23.83 -7.38
N GLU A 228 4.84 -23.04 -8.25
CA GLU A 228 5.56 -22.05 -9.04
C GLU A 228 6.21 -21.07 -8.07
N LYS A 229 7.54 -21.15 -7.97
CA LYS A 229 8.32 -20.01 -7.55
C LYS A 229 7.99 -18.88 -8.53
N PRO A 230 7.58 -17.69 -8.05
CA PRO A 230 7.23 -16.61 -8.95
C PRO A 230 8.45 -16.27 -9.82
N GLN A 231 8.28 -16.35 -11.13
CA GLN A 231 9.27 -15.82 -12.07
C GLN A 231 9.47 -14.32 -11.77
N PRO A 232 10.73 -13.83 -11.78
CA PRO A 232 11.01 -12.43 -11.50
C PRO A 232 10.38 -11.57 -12.60
N ARG A 233 9.49 -10.65 -12.21
CA ARG A 233 8.93 -9.66 -13.14
C ARG A 233 10.05 -8.67 -13.50
N PRO A 234 10.11 -8.13 -14.73
CA PRO A 234 11.28 -7.40 -15.25
C PRO A 234 11.68 -6.09 -14.52
N ASN A 235 10.99 -5.70 -13.45
CA ASN A 235 11.24 -4.47 -12.69
C ASN A 235 11.39 -4.71 -11.18
N GLN A 236 11.71 -5.94 -10.76
CA GLN A 236 11.95 -6.26 -9.36
C GLN A 236 13.43 -6.05 -9.01
N LEU A 237 13.68 -5.23 -8.00
CA LEU A 237 14.96 -5.13 -7.30
C LEU A 237 15.58 -6.50 -7.03
N SER A 238 16.92 -6.60 -7.10
CA SER A 238 17.60 -7.81 -6.62
C SER A 238 17.38 -7.96 -5.11
N GLU A 239 17.26 -9.21 -4.65
CA GLU A 239 17.09 -9.52 -3.22
C GLU A 239 18.16 -8.84 -2.35
N GLN A 240 19.39 -8.74 -2.86
CA GLN A 240 20.50 -8.09 -2.17
C GLN A 240 20.27 -6.59 -1.97
N GLN A 241 19.75 -5.88 -2.98
CA GLN A 241 19.47 -4.45 -2.85
C GLN A 241 18.38 -4.19 -1.80
N ILE A 242 17.36 -5.05 -1.74
CA ILE A 242 16.32 -4.92 -0.71
C ILE A 242 16.86 -5.31 0.66
N LYS A 243 17.71 -6.33 0.76
CA LYS A 243 18.37 -6.70 2.01
C LYS A 243 19.22 -5.55 2.56
N ASN A 244 20.03 -4.92 1.71
CA ASN A 244 20.83 -3.76 2.09
C ASN A 244 19.93 -2.59 2.54
N LEU A 245 18.80 -2.37 1.84
CA LEU A 245 17.84 -1.33 2.21
C LEU A 245 17.15 -1.64 3.55
N LEU A 246 16.80 -2.89 3.79
CA LEU A 246 16.23 -3.35 5.05
C LEU A 246 17.20 -3.15 6.21
N GLU A 247 18.47 -3.50 6.02
CA GLU A 247 19.52 -3.26 7.02
C GLU A 247 19.70 -1.77 7.30
N ALA A 248 19.72 -0.93 6.26
CA ALA A 248 19.77 0.52 6.42
C ALA A 248 18.54 1.05 7.20
N MET A 249 17.34 0.54 6.91
CA MET A 249 16.12 0.91 7.62
C MET A 249 16.13 0.46 9.09
N GLN A 250 16.61 -0.75 9.38
CA GLN A 250 16.76 -1.25 10.76
C GLN A 250 17.75 -0.39 11.56
N ASN A 251 18.87 0.00 10.95
CA ASN A 251 19.85 0.87 11.57
C ASN A 251 19.27 2.27 11.87
N GLU A 252 18.51 2.85 10.95
CA GLU A 252 17.82 4.12 11.19
C GLU A 252 16.73 4.00 12.27
N GLU A 253 15.97 2.91 12.29
CA GLU A 253 14.99 2.64 13.34
C GLU A 253 15.67 2.56 14.72
N LYS A 254 16.77 1.82 14.83
CA LYS A 254 17.55 1.70 16.07
C LYS A 254 18.03 3.07 16.56
N LYS A 255 18.58 3.90 15.68
CA LYS A 255 18.98 5.29 16.03
C LYS A 255 17.80 6.12 16.54
N VAL A 256 16.61 5.96 15.96
CA VAL A 256 15.41 6.67 16.42
C VAL A 256 14.98 6.17 17.79
N GLN A 257 15.00 4.86 18.04
CA GLN A 257 14.68 4.27 19.34
C GLN A 257 15.65 4.78 20.42
N GLU A 258 16.96 4.75 20.17
CA GLU A 258 17.99 5.28 21.09
C GLU A 258 17.74 6.76 21.41
N LYS A 259 17.40 7.59 20.41
CA LYS A 259 17.05 9.01 20.63
C LYS A 259 15.80 9.19 21.48
N MET A 260 14.79 8.33 21.29
CA MET A 260 13.55 8.38 22.08
C MET A 260 13.79 7.96 23.53
N GLU A 261 14.61 6.93 23.76
CA GLU A 261 15.02 6.50 25.09
C GLU A 261 15.85 7.56 25.81
N ALA A 262 16.84 8.15 25.13
CA ALA A 262 17.64 9.25 25.66
C ALA A 262 16.79 10.48 26.05
N LYS A 263 15.69 10.75 25.33
CA LYS A 263 14.72 11.80 25.68
C LYS A 263 13.85 11.44 26.89
N LYS A 264 13.41 10.18 27.01
CA LYS A 264 12.65 9.69 28.18
C LYS A 264 13.47 9.79 29.47
N ILE A 265 14.75 9.42 29.41
CA ILE A 265 15.67 9.47 30.56
C ILE A 265 15.89 10.91 31.05
N LYS A 266 15.84 11.91 30.16
CA LYS A 266 16.08 13.32 30.53
C LYS A 266 14.96 14.00 31.33
N GLY A 267 13.77 13.39 31.43
CA GLY A 267 12.62 13.88 32.22
C GLY A 267 12.11 15.28 31.83
N PRO A 268 10.86 15.65 32.17
CA PRO A 268 10.46 17.05 32.13
C PRO A 268 11.25 17.81 33.21
N ARG A 269 11.92 18.91 32.83
CA ARG A 269 12.57 19.80 33.80
C ARG A 269 11.47 20.39 34.68
N ILE A 270 11.40 19.95 35.94
CA ILE A 270 10.59 20.61 36.97
C ILE A 270 11.20 22.01 37.12
N LYS A 271 10.54 23.02 36.56
CA LYS A 271 10.84 24.41 36.88
C LYS A 271 10.35 24.61 38.31
N ASN A 272 11.25 24.54 39.29
CA ASN A 272 10.97 25.11 40.59
C ASN A 272 10.87 26.63 40.38
N GLU A 273 9.65 27.15 40.31
CA GLU A 273 9.40 28.56 40.55
C GLU A 273 9.84 28.82 42.00
N LYS A 274 10.96 29.51 42.12
CA LYS A 274 11.58 29.87 43.37
C LYS A 274 10.76 31.05 43.91
N ASP A 275 9.82 30.78 44.82
CA ASP A 275 9.20 31.81 45.64
C ASP A 275 10.29 32.39 46.55
N TRP A 276 10.77 33.58 46.19
CA TRP A 276 11.47 34.52 47.05
C TRP A 276 10.81 35.88 46.89
#